data_AF-A0A348WBK6-F1
#
_entry.id   AF-A0A348WBK6-F1
#
_cell.length_a   1.000
_cell.length_b   1.000
_cell.length_c   1.000
_cell.angle_alpha   90.00
_cell.angle_beta   90.00
_cell.angle_gamma   90.00
#
_symmetry.space_group_name_H-M   'P 1'
#
loop_
_entity.id
_entity.type
_entity.pdbx_description
1 polymer ?
#
loop_
_entity_poly.entity_id
_entity_poly.type
_entity_poly.pdbx_seq_one_letter_code
_entity_poly.pdbx_strand_id
1 'polypeptide(L)'
;TVPDGGVYSCNMGWLEGLDTDTREAVEWGAHITFLQNLAQVPSSRNYAINEMSAAGVNFYAPTEDEQAQWIEAAGAQKPEWDDVKKELVGSLATFDKLKEAADNFGGLYVHDA
;
A
#
# COMPACT_ATOMS: atom_id res chain seq x y z
N THR A 1 5.04 -2.03 -9.97
CA THR A 1 3.62 -2.27 -9.67
C THR A 1 3.13 -1.15 -8.75
N VAL A 2 1.81 -0.92 -8.67
CA VAL A 2 1.27 0.02 -7.69
C VAL A 2 0.97 -0.79 -6.43
N PRO A 3 1.69 -0.56 -5.31
CA PRO A 3 1.44 -1.32 -4.10
C PRO A 3 0.09 -0.89 -3.50
N ASP A 4 -0.83 -1.84 -3.36
CA ASP A 4 -2.08 -1.63 -2.62
C ASP A 4 -1.75 -1.59 -1.12
N GLY A 5 -2.21 -0.53 -0.45
CA GLY A 5 -1.98 -0.31 0.97
C GLY A 5 -3.28 -0.15 1.74
N GLY A 6 -3.35 -0.74 2.93
CA GLY A 6 -4.42 -0.53 3.90
C GLY A 6 -3.84 -0.31 5.29
N VAL A 7 -4.45 0.58 6.07
CA VAL A 7 -4.06 0.81 7.47
C VAL A 7 -5.10 0.20 8.38
N TYR A 8 -4.69 -0.80 9.16
CA TYR A 8 -5.47 -1.28 10.29
C TYR A 8 -5.19 -0.37 11.49
N SER A 9 -6.24 0.15 12.11
CA SER A 9 -6.13 1.06 13.26
C SER A 9 -7.03 0.60 14.40
N CYS A 10 -6.65 0.95 15.62
CA CYS A 10 -7.45 0.76 16.81
C CYS A 10 -7.35 2.00 17.71
N ASN A 11 -8.22 2.09 18.73
CA ASN A 11 -8.16 3.18 19.68
C ASN A 11 -6.92 3.01 20.59
N MET A 12 -6.03 4.01 20.57
CA MET A 12 -4.79 3.97 21.34
C MET A 12 -5.03 3.86 22.85
N GLY A 13 -5.94 4.67 23.41
CA GLY A 13 -6.23 4.66 24.85
C GLY A 13 -6.82 3.33 25.34
N TRP A 14 -7.59 2.64 24.49
CA TRP A 14 -8.04 1.29 24.77
C TRP A 14 -6.87 0.30 24.78
N LEU A 15 -6.02 0.31 23.74
CA LEU A 15 -4.89 -0.61 23.62
C LEU A 15 -3.88 -0.41 24.77
N GLU A 16 -3.56 0.84 25.10
CA GLU A 16 -2.66 1.20 26.20
C GLU A 16 -3.28 0.91 27.58
N GLY A 17 -4.60 0.86 27.68
CA GLY A 17 -5.33 0.55 28.90
C GLY A 17 -5.44 -0.95 29.24
N LEU A 18 -5.02 -1.84 28.32
CA LEU A 18 -4.96 -3.28 28.57
C LEU A 18 -3.78 -3.64 29.46
N ASP A 19 -3.88 -4.76 30.18
CA ASP A 19 -2.71 -5.36 30.82
C ASP A 19 -1.69 -5.86 29.76
N THR A 20 -0.44 -6.04 30.19
CA THR A 20 0.66 -6.40 29.29
C THR A 20 0.37 -7.64 28.46
N ASP A 21 -0.07 -8.73 29.09
CA ASP A 21 -0.28 -10.01 28.42
C ASP A 21 -1.39 -9.88 27.36
N THR A 22 -2.49 -9.18 27.69
CA THR A 22 -3.58 -8.95 26.74
C THR A 22 -3.15 -8.05 25.58
N ARG A 23 -2.38 -6.98 25.84
CA ARG A 23 -1.89 -6.07 24.78
C ARG A 23 -0.97 -6.81 23.81
N GLU A 24 0.00 -7.55 24.34
CA GLU A 24 0.94 -8.34 23.51
C GLU A 24 0.21 -9.38 22.66
N ALA A 25 -0.82 -10.04 23.21
CA ALA A 25 -1.64 -10.98 22.46
C ALA A 25 -2.43 -10.31 21.33
N VAL A 26 -2.97 -9.10 21.55
CA VAL A 26 -3.66 -8.31 20.51
C VAL A 26 -2.69 -7.89 19.42
N GLU A 27 -1.52 -7.36 19.78
CA GLU A 27 -0.50 -6.92 18.82
C GLU A 27 0.01 -8.10 17.97
N TRP A 28 0.26 -9.25 18.61
CA TRP A 28 0.64 -10.47 17.91
C TRP A 28 -0.47 -10.96 16.97
N GLY A 29 -1.71 -11.02 17.44
CA GLY A 29 -2.85 -11.42 16.62
C GLY A 29 -3.05 -10.50 15.42
N ALA A 30 -2.90 -9.19 15.61
CA ALA A 30 -2.95 -8.20 14.53
C ALA A 30 -1.83 -8.41 13.51
N HIS A 31 -0.59 -8.68 13.97
CA HIS A 31 0.55 -8.94 13.09
C HIS A 31 0.35 -10.21 12.25
N ILE A 32 -0.08 -11.32 12.86
CA ILE A 32 -0.34 -12.57 12.13
C ILE A 32 -1.47 -12.41 11.13
N THR A 33 -2.56 -11.75 11.52
CA THR A 33 -3.71 -11.51 10.63
C THR A 33 -3.30 -10.62 9.44
N PHE A 34 -2.46 -9.62 9.69
CA PHE A 34 -1.90 -8.77 8.63
C PHE A 34 -1.09 -9.59 7.62
N LEU A 35 -0.18 -10.45 8.08
CA LEU A 35 0.60 -11.32 7.20
C LEU A 35 -0.27 -12.29 6.41
N GLN A 36 -1.29 -12.88 7.03
CA GLN A 36 -2.24 -13.76 6.36
C GLN A 36 -3.04 -13.03 5.28
N ASN A 37 -3.46 -11.79 5.55
CA ASN A 37 -4.10 -10.95 4.54
C ASN A 37 -3.18 -10.70 3.34
N LEU A 38 -1.92 -10.30 3.58
CA LEU A 38 -0.95 -10.10 2.49
C LEU A 38 -0.75 -11.37 1.64
N ALA A 39 -0.67 -12.54 2.28
CA ALA A 39 -0.54 -13.82 1.59
C ALA A 39 -1.77 -14.18 0.74
N GLN A 40 -2.96 -13.71 1.14
CA GLN A 40 -4.20 -13.99 0.42
C GLN A 40 -4.42 -13.08 -0.80
N VAL A 41 -3.86 -11.86 -0.80
CA VAL A 41 -4.07 -10.85 -1.86
C VAL A 41 -3.84 -11.40 -3.28
N PRO A 42 -2.75 -12.12 -3.59
CA PRO A 42 -2.49 -12.61 -4.95
C PRO A 42 -3.58 -13.57 -5.45
N SER A 43 -4.00 -14.50 -4.58
CA SER A 43 -5.05 -15.47 -4.91
C SER A 43 -6.40 -14.80 -5.15
N SER A 44 -6.74 -13.79 -4.35
CA SER A 44 -7.99 -13.05 -4.47
C SER A 44 -8.02 -12.18 -5.72
N ARG A 45 -6.89 -11.52 -6.04
CA ARG A 45 -6.73 -10.73 -7.27
C ARG A 45 -6.89 -11.62 -8.51
N ASN A 46 -6.19 -12.75 -8.56
CA ASN A 46 -6.27 -13.67 -9.71
C ASN A 46 -7.68 -14.23 -9.90
N TYR A 47 -8.35 -14.61 -8.81
CA TYR A 47 -9.73 -15.05 -8.87
C TYR A 47 -10.64 -13.94 -9.45
N ALA A 48 -10.54 -12.71 -8.94
CA ALA A 48 -11.32 -11.58 -9.43
C ALA A 48 -11.06 -11.27 -10.91
N ILE A 49 -9.79 -11.28 -11.35
CA ILE A 49 -9.41 -11.09 -12.76
C ILE A 49 -10.02 -12.18 -13.65
N ASN A 50 -10.00 -13.44 -13.20
CA ASN A 50 -10.58 -14.56 -13.95
C ASN A 50 -12.09 -14.41 -14.12
N GLU A 51 -12.81 -14.11 -13.03
CA GLU A 51 -14.26 -13.91 -13.08
C GLU A 51 -14.65 -12.71 -13.97
N MET A 52 -13.92 -11.60 -13.85
CA MET A 52 -14.14 -10.43 -14.72
C MET A 52 -13.85 -10.74 -16.19
N SER A 53 -12.78 -11.47 -16.47
CA SER A 53 -12.42 -11.89 -17.84
C SER A 53 -13.48 -12.83 -18.43
N ALA A 54 -14.00 -13.77 -17.62
CA ALA A 54 -15.10 -14.66 -18.02
C ALA A 54 -16.40 -13.88 -18.32
N ALA A 55 -16.62 -12.75 -17.64
CA ALA A 55 -17.72 -11.82 -17.92
C ALA A 55 -17.46 -10.91 -19.14
N GLY A 56 -16.31 -11.05 -19.81
CA GLY A 56 -15.96 -10.31 -21.04
C GLY A 56 -15.17 -9.02 -20.81
N VAL A 57 -14.64 -8.79 -19.60
CA VAL A 57 -13.74 -7.66 -19.34
C VAL A 57 -12.37 -7.92 -19.98
N ASN A 58 -11.85 -6.93 -20.70
CA ASN A 58 -10.48 -6.93 -21.22
C ASN A 58 -9.58 -6.07 -20.34
N PHE A 59 -8.47 -6.63 -19.88
CA PHE A 59 -7.47 -5.92 -19.09
C PHE A 59 -6.38 -5.35 -19.99
N TYR A 60 -6.00 -4.11 -19.74
CA TYR A 60 -4.89 -3.44 -20.40
C TYR A 60 -3.74 -3.23 -19.42
N ALA A 61 -2.55 -3.70 -19.80
CA ALA A 61 -1.31 -3.42 -19.07
C ALA A 61 -0.49 -2.43 -19.91
N PRO A 62 -0.29 -1.17 -19.43
CA PRO A 62 0.50 -0.20 -20.16
C PRO A 62 1.95 -0.66 -20.35
N THR A 63 2.52 -0.35 -21.51
CA THR A 63 3.94 -0.57 -21.81
C THR A 63 4.82 0.31 -20.93
N GLU A 64 6.12 0.01 -20.84
CA GLU A 64 7.07 0.86 -20.10
C GLU A 64 7.07 2.31 -20.60
N ASP A 65 7.00 2.51 -21.92
CA ASP A 65 6.93 3.84 -22.54
C ASP A 65 5.66 4.59 -22.16
N GLU A 66 4.52 3.91 -22.08
CA GLU A 66 3.26 4.52 -21.64
C GLU A 66 3.28 4.83 -20.15
N GLN A 67 3.85 3.95 -19.32
CA GLN A 67 4.06 4.23 -17.90
C GLN A 67 4.96 5.46 -17.70
N ALA A 68 6.01 5.61 -18.51
CA ALA A 68 6.86 6.80 -18.48
C ALA A 68 6.08 8.07 -18.84
N GLN A 69 5.18 8.02 -19.83
CA GLN A 69 4.30 9.15 -20.16
C GLN A 69 3.36 9.51 -18.99
N TRP A 70 2.81 8.52 -18.29
CA TRP A 70 2.00 8.76 -17.09
C TRP A 70 2.80 9.43 -15.97
N ILE A 71 4.04 8.97 -15.74
CA ILE A 71 4.95 9.58 -14.76
C ILE A 71 5.27 11.01 -15.18
N GLU A 72 5.58 11.28 -16.45
CA GLU A 72 5.88 12.63 -16.93
C GLU A 72 4.68 13.58 -16.76
N ALA A 73 3.48 13.10 -17.09
CA ALA A 73 2.25 13.89 -17.07
C ALA A 73 1.77 14.18 -15.64
N ALA A 74 1.80 13.20 -14.74
CA ALA A 74 1.12 13.27 -13.44
C ALA A 74 1.96 12.77 -12.24
N GLY A 75 3.22 12.41 -12.45
CA GLY A 75 4.06 11.83 -11.41
C GLY A 75 4.38 12.79 -10.26
N ALA A 76 4.64 12.21 -9.09
CA ALA A 76 4.88 12.96 -7.85
C ALA A 76 6.12 13.89 -7.92
N GLN A 77 7.04 13.71 -8.88
CA GLN A 77 8.19 14.59 -9.07
C GLN A 77 7.82 15.99 -9.57
N LYS A 78 6.58 16.22 -10.02
CA LYS A 78 6.17 17.54 -10.54
C LYS A 78 5.99 18.56 -9.41
N PRO A 79 6.38 19.83 -9.65
CA PRO A 79 6.28 20.89 -8.65
C PRO A 79 4.84 21.33 -8.35
N GLU A 80 3.90 21.05 -9.28
CA GLU A 80 2.46 21.30 -9.06
C GLU A 80 1.89 20.55 -7.85
N TRP A 81 2.55 19.46 -7.43
CA TRP A 81 2.18 18.69 -6.24
C TRP A 81 2.83 19.19 -4.96
N ASP A 82 3.75 20.16 -5.01
CA ASP A 82 4.58 20.52 -3.85
C ASP A 82 3.77 21.06 -2.68
N ASP A 83 2.73 21.86 -2.94
CA ASP A 83 1.88 22.38 -1.89
C ASP A 83 1.02 21.28 -1.26
N VAL A 84 0.54 20.32 -2.06
CA VAL A 84 -0.16 19.13 -1.56
C VAL A 84 0.77 18.26 -0.72
N LYS A 85 2.02 18.03 -1.15
CA LYS A 85 3.00 17.29 -0.35
C LYS A 85 3.28 17.97 0.99
N LYS A 86 3.43 19.31 1.00
CA LYS A 86 3.62 20.07 2.24
C LYS A 86 2.39 19.99 3.15
N GLU A 87 1.18 20.03 2.59
CA GLU A 87 -0.06 19.87 3.35
C GLU A 87 -0.13 18.48 3.99
N LEU A 88 0.17 17.43 3.23
CA LEU A 88 0.06 16.04 3.68
C LEU A 88 1.11 15.65 4.72
N VAL A 89 2.37 16.02 4.51
CA VAL A 89 3.50 15.51 5.33
C VAL A 89 4.37 16.61 5.92
N GLY A 90 3.92 17.85 5.86
CA GLY A 90 4.55 19.02 6.48
C GLY A 90 5.72 19.63 5.71
N SER A 91 6.46 18.83 4.93
CA SER A 91 7.57 19.35 4.12
C SER A 91 7.92 18.42 2.94
N LEU A 92 8.55 18.99 1.91
CA LEU A 92 9.11 18.21 0.80
C LEU A 92 10.19 17.24 1.29
N ALA A 93 11.02 17.65 2.26
CA ALA A 93 12.04 16.78 2.83
C ALA A 93 11.46 15.56 3.57
N THR A 94 10.29 15.71 4.21
CA THR A 94 9.58 14.57 4.80
C THR A 94 9.02 13.65 3.72
N PHE A 95 8.45 14.24 2.66
CA PHE A 95 7.93 13.49 1.52
C PHE A 95 9.03 12.65 0.86
N ASP A 96 10.20 13.23 0.61
CA ASP A 96 11.31 12.54 -0.03
C ASP A 96 11.78 11.32 0.79
N LYS A 97 11.79 11.42 2.12
CA LYS A 97 12.09 10.28 3.01
C LYS A 97 11.05 9.17 2.91
N LEU A 98 9.76 9.54 2.84
CA LEU A 98 8.69 8.56 2.69
C LEU A 98 8.72 7.90 1.31
N LYS A 99 9.03 8.67 0.26
CA LYS A 99 9.23 8.15 -1.09
C LYS A 99 10.39 7.18 -1.13
N GLU A 100 11.54 7.54 -0.56
CA GLU A 100 12.69 6.65 -0.45
C GLU A 100 12.32 5.35 0.29
N ALA A 101 11.58 5.44 1.41
CA ALA A 101 11.12 4.26 2.13
C ALA A 101 10.17 3.39 1.29
N ALA A 102 9.29 3.99 0.48
CA ALA A 102 8.37 3.27 -0.40
C ALA A 102 9.07 2.58 -1.58
N ASP A 103 10.18 3.15 -2.08
CA ASP A 103 10.98 2.58 -3.15
C ASP A 103 11.88 1.41 -2.67
N ASN A 104 11.99 1.21 -1.35
CA ASN A 104 12.80 0.15 -0.74
C ASN A 104 11.94 -0.97 -0.16
N PHE A 105 12.35 -2.22 -0.37
CA PHE A 105 11.60 -3.38 0.09
C PHE A 105 11.69 -3.55 1.62
N GLY A 106 10.55 -3.40 2.31
CA GLY A 106 10.44 -3.47 3.77
C GLY A 106 10.26 -4.86 4.38
N GLY A 107 10.38 -5.95 3.61
CA GLY A 107 10.23 -7.33 4.12
C GLY A 107 8.81 -7.90 4.11
N LEU A 108 7.81 -7.12 3.70
CA LEU A 108 6.42 -7.54 3.59
C LEU A 108 6.11 -7.94 2.14
N TYR A 109 5.86 -9.22 1.92
CA TYR A 109 5.62 -9.77 0.58
C TYR A 109 4.14 -9.74 0.20
N VAL A 110 3.84 -9.08 -0.91
CA VAL A 110 2.68 -9.39 -1.76
C VAL A 110 3.27 -9.74 -3.12
N HIS A 111 3.12 -10.98 -3.57
CA HIS A 111 3.50 -11.35 -4.92
C HIS A 111 2.45 -10.81 -5.88
N ASP A 112 2.70 -9.65 -6.47
CA ASP A 112 2.01 -9.24 -7.68
C ASP A 112 2.48 -10.20 -8.81
N ALA A 113 1.53 -10.96 -9.36
CA ALA A 113 1.77 -11.83 -10.51
C ALA A 113 1.92 -11.03 -11.80
#